data_AF-U2P9A4-F1
#
_entry.id   AF-U2P9A4-F1
#
_cell.length_a   1.000
_cell.length_b   1.000
_cell.length_c   1.000
_cell.angle_alpha   90.00
_cell.angle_beta   90.00
_cell.angle_gamma   90.00
#
_symmetry.space_group_name_H-M   'P 1'
#
loop_
_entity.id
_entity.type
_entity.pdbx_description
1 polymer ?
#
loop_
_entity_poly.entity_id
_entity_poly.type
_entity_poly.pdbx_seq_one_letter_code
_entity_poly.pdbx_strand_id
1 'polypeptide(L)'
;MSDNWVVQNLENALETWNEKLSEIWTLITTTPQNFKGGNIWKVIVDINGAVQAIGLALLVLFFVIGMVKTCGSFTDVKKPEHALKLFVRFALAKGVITYGMELMLALFNIVQGTISTSTNSLDSSN
;
A
#
# COMPACT_ATOMS: atom_id res chain seq x y z
N MET A 1 7.02 26.26 52.30
CA MET A 1 6.78 25.76 50.93
C MET A 1 7.55 24.46 50.84
N SER A 2 6.93 23.34 51.25
CA SER A 2 7.51 22.03 50.96
C SER A 2 7.22 21.78 49.49
N ASP A 3 8.26 21.82 48.66
CA ASP A 3 8.20 21.27 47.31
C ASP A 3 7.61 19.86 47.43
N ASN A 4 6.37 19.71 46.99
CA ASN A 4 5.66 18.46 47.11
C ASN A 4 6.23 17.55 46.02
N TRP A 5 7.36 16.92 46.34
CA TRP A 5 8.12 16.04 45.46
C TRP A 5 7.25 14.97 44.80
N VAL A 6 6.13 14.57 45.45
CA VAL A 6 5.12 13.68 44.87
C VAL A 6 4.41 14.34 43.70
N VAL A 7 3.97 15.60 43.85
CA VAL A 7 3.32 16.37 42.77
C VAL A 7 4.30 16.58 41.61
N GLN A 8 5.54 16.98 41.88
CA GLN A 8 6.56 17.14 40.84
C GLN A 8 6.87 15.83 40.12
N ASN A 9 6.98 14.71 40.84
CA ASN A 9 7.18 13.41 40.21
C ASN A 9 5.99 12.97 39.37
N LEU A 10 4.76 13.27 39.80
CA LEU A 10 3.55 12.99 39.03
C LEU A 10 3.47 13.85 37.77
N GLU A 11 3.80 15.14 37.85
CA GLU A 11 3.88 16.04 36.70
C GLU A 11 4.93 15.54 35.69
N ASN A 12 6.15 15.25 36.15
CA ASN A 12 7.21 14.70 35.29
C ASN A 12 6.82 13.36 34.64
N ALA A 13 6.13 12.48 35.38
CA ALA A 13 5.68 11.19 34.87
C ALA A 13 4.55 11.37 33.83
N LEU A 14 3.62 12.30 34.05
CA LEU A 14 2.55 12.63 33.11
C LEU A 14 3.10 13.27 31.83
N GLU A 15 4.08 14.17 31.94
CA GLU A 15 4.78 14.74 30.79
C GLU A 15 5.44 13.64 29.96
N THR A 16 6.22 12.76 30.60
CA THR A 16 6.86 11.62 29.91
C THR A 16 5.83 10.72 29.23
N TRP A 17 4.72 10.44 29.90
CA TRP A 17 3.65 9.61 29.34
C TRP A 17 3.00 10.27 28.11
N ASN A 18 2.73 11.57 28.18
CA ASN A 18 2.18 12.34 27.07
C ASN A 18 3.14 12.38 25.88
N GLU A 19 4.44 12.60 26.11
CA GLU A 19 5.46 12.53 25.06
C GLU A 19 5.47 11.16 24.37
N LYS A 20 5.40 10.07 25.13
CA LYS A 20 5.38 8.71 24.55
C LYS A 20 4.10 8.39 23.82
N LEU A 21 2.95 8.88 24.30
CA LEU A 21 1.71 8.76 23.55
C LEU A 21 1.74 9.55 22.23
N SER A 22 2.28 10.77 22.25
CA SER A 22 2.45 11.58 21.04
C SER A 22 3.42 10.92 20.05
N GLU A 23 4.50 10.31 20.54
CA GLU A 23 5.43 9.52 19.73
C GLU A 23 4.75 8.31 19.09
N ILE A 24 4.00 7.51 19.87
CA ILE A 24 3.23 6.36 19.36
C ILE A 24 2.19 6.82 18.34
N TRP A 25 1.45 7.89 18.64
CA TRP A 25 0.45 8.47 17.75
C TRP A 25 1.08 8.88 16.41
N THR A 26 2.23 9.53 16.46
CA THR A 26 2.99 9.91 15.26
C THR A 26 3.43 8.67 14.48
N LEU A 27 3.94 7.63 15.15
CA LEU A 27 4.38 6.41 14.48
C LEU A 27 3.25 5.68 13.76
N ILE A 28 2.06 5.59 14.37
CA ILE A 28 0.90 4.90 13.76
C ILE A 28 0.21 5.72 12.68
N THR A 29 0.33 7.05 12.70
CA THR A 29 -0.26 7.95 11.70
C THR A 29 0.71 8.34 10.59
N THR A 30 2.00 8.06 10.73
CA THR A 30 3.01 8.33 9.70
C THR A 30 2.76 7.47 8.46
N THR A 31 2.76 8.11 7.29
CA THR A 31 2.69 7.40 5.99
C THR A 31 3.92 6.53 5.76
N PRO A 32 3.80 5.37 5.09
CA PRO A 32 4.94 4.55 4.74
C PRO A 32 5.97 5.32 3.90
N GLN A 33 5.53 6.27 3.07
CA GLN A 33 6.39 7.17 2.28
C GLN A 33 7.32 8.05 3.11
N ASN A 34 6.87 8.46 4.29
CA ASN A 34 7.64 9.32 5.20
C ASN A 34 8.27 8.54 6.37
N PHE A 35 7.95 7.25 6.50
CA PHE A 35 8.45 6.42 7.58
C PHE A 35 9.99 6.36 7.53
N LYS A 36 10.64 6.69 8.66
CA LYS A 36 12.11 6.76 8.79
C LYS A 36 12.78 7.60 7.69
N GLY A 37 12.16 8.71 7.30
CA GLY A 37 12.70 9.64 6.30
C GLY A 37 12.57 9.15 4.85
N GLY A 38 11.74 8.12 4.59
CA GLY A 38 11.41 7.64 3.25
C GLY A 38 12.47 6.73 2.61
N ASN A 39 13.61 6.50 3.26
CA ASN A 39 14.64 5.59 2.75
C ASN A 39 14.14 4.15 2.63
N ILE A 40 13.39 3.67 3.62
CA ILE A 40 12.80 2.32 3.61
C ILE A 40 11.76 2.22 2.48
N TRP A 41 10.95 3.26 2.31
CA TRP A 41 9.97 3.32 1.24
C TRP A 41 10.62 3.27 -0.15
N LYS A 42 11.72 3.99 -0.36
CA LYS A 42 12.45 3.96 -1.62
C LYS A 42 12.90 2.54 -1.97
N VAL A 43 13.46 1.80 -1.01
CA VAL A 43 13.85 0.39 -1.20
C VAL A 43 12.64 -0.47 -1.57
N ILE A 44 11.48 -0.26 -0.92
CA ILE A 44 10.25 -0.98 -1.24
C ILE A 44 9.81 -0.70 -2.69
N VAL A 45 9.82 0.57 -3.12
CA VAL A 45 9.45 0.96 -4.48
C VAL A 45 10.41 0.39 -5.51
N ASP A 46 11.72 0.40 -5.23
CA ASP A 46 12.74 -0.16 -6.12
C ASP A 46 12.56 -1.68 -6.29
N ILE A 47 12.32 -2.41 -5.19
CA ILE A 47 12.02 -3.85 -5.22
C ILE A 47 10.73 -4.11 -6.00
N ASN A 48 9.68 -3.34 -5.72
CA ASN A 48 8.41 -3.50 -6.43
C ASN A 48 8.58 -3.26 -7.93
N GLY A 49 9.32 -2.23 -8.35
CA GLY A 49 9.62 -1.96 -9.76
C GLY A 49 10.36 -3.12 -10.43
N ALA A 50 11.35 -3.70 -9.76
CA ALA A 50 12.05 -4.89 -10.26
C ALA A 50 11.11 -6.11 -10.39
N VAL A 51 10.30 -6.37 -9.36
CA VAL A 51 9.32 -7.47 -9.36
C VAL A 51 8.24 -7.25 -10.42
N GLN A 52 7.79 -6.00 -10.62
CA GLN A 52 6.82 -5.63 -11.65
C GLN A 52 7.37 -5.92 -13.05
N ALA A 53 8.62 -5.53 -13.33
CA ALA A 53 9.26 -5.81 -14.61
C ALA A 53 9.36 -7.32 -14.88
N ILE A 54 9.81 -8.10 -13.89
CA ILE A 54 9.89 -9.57 -13.98
C ILE A 54 8.49 -10.17 -14.18
N GLY A 55 7.50 -9.72 -13.40
CA GLY A 55 6.13 -10.18 -13.46
C GLY A 55 5.50 -9.92 -14.84
N LEU A 56 5.70 -8.74 -15.41
CA LEU A 56 5.23 -8.40 -16.76
C LEU A 56 5.91 -9.25 -17.84
N ALA A 57 7.22 -9.49 -17.73
CA ALA A 57 7.94 -10.35 -18.67
C ALA A 57 7.40 -11.79 -18.66
N LEU A 58 7.19 -12.36 -17.47
CA LEU A 58 6.60 -13.68 -17.30
C LEU A 58 5.14 -13.74 -17.76
N LEU A 59 4.36 -12.68 -17.49
CA LEU A 59 2.97 -12.57 -17.94
C LEU A 59 2.89 -12.67 -19.48
N VAL A 60 3.73 -11.91 -20.19
CA VAL A 60 3.79 -11.95 -21.66
C VAL A 60 4.25 -13.32 -22.15
N LEU A 61 5.28 -13.91 -21.54
CA LEU A 61 5.77 -15.24 -21.90
C LEU A 61 4.66 -16.30 -21.80
N PHE A 62 3.97 -16.37 -20.66
CA PHE A 62 2.89 -17.33 -20.46
C PHE A 62 1.67 -17.07 -21.35
N PHE A 63 1.41 -15.80 -21.65
CA PHE A 63 0.35 -15.43 -22.58
C PHE A 63 0.64 -15.94 -24.00
N VAL A 64 1.86 -15.75 -24.50
CA VAL A 64 2.27 -16.26 -25.82
C VAL A 64 2.26 -17.79 -25.85
N ILE A 65 2.80 -18.45 -24.84
CA ILE A 65 2.75 -19.93 -24.74
C ILE A 65 1.30 -20.43 -24.70
N GLY A 66 0.43 -19.76 -23.94
CA GLY A 66 -1.00 -20.05 -23.87
C GLY A 66 -1.68 -19.88 -25.21
N MET A 67 -1.42 -18.76 -25.91
CA MET A 67 -1.92 -18.53 -27.26
C MET A 67 -1.51 -19.63 -28.24
N VAL A 68 -0.23 -20.00 -28.26
CA VAL A 68 0.29 -21.03 -29.17
C VAL A 68 -0.38 -22.38 -28.91
N LYS A 69 -0.58 -22.75 -27.64
CA LYS A 69 -1.28 -24.00 -27.28
C LYS A 69 -2.77 -23.96 -27.64
N THR A 70 -3.43 -22.81 -27.49
CA THR A 70 -4.88 -22.67 -27.77
C THR A 70 -5.18 -22.48 -29.26
N CYS A 71 -4.27 -21.86 -30.04
CA CYS A 71 -4.47 -21.55 -31.45
C CYS A 71 -3.73 -22.51 -32.41
N GLY A 72 -2.97 -23.48 -31.90
CA GLY A 72 -2.21 -24.45 -32.71
C GLY A 72 -3.07 -25.50 -33.44
N SER A 73 -4.37 -25.58 -33.14
CA SER A 73 -5.33 -26.43 -33.87
C SER A 73 -5.99 -25.60 -34.98
N PHE A 74 -5.76 -25.96 -36.25
CA PHE A 74 -6.27 -25.27 -37.44
C PHE A 74 -7.81 -25.15 -37.51
N THR A 75 -8.54 -25.88 -36.65
CA THR A 75 -10.01 -25.81 -36.54
C THR A 75 -10.48 -24.79 -35.48
N ASP A 76 -9.63 -24.43 -34.50
CA ASP A 76 -9.95 -23.52 -33.38
C ASP A 76 -9.59 -22.05 -33.64
N VAL A 77 -8.77 -21.77 -34.66
CA VAL A 77 -8.45 -20.41 -35.13
C VAL A 77 -9.72 -19.62 -35.51
N LYS A 78 -10.83 -20.32 -35.80
CA LYS A 78 -12.13 -19.73 -36.16
C LYS A 78 -13.01 -19.34 -34.97
N LYS A 79 -12.64 -19.65 -33.72
CA LYS A 79 -13.39 -19.24 -32.52
C LYS A 79 -12.67 -18.10 -31.78
N PRO A 80 -12.91 -16.83 -32.16
CA PRO A 80 -12.26 -15.67 -31.53
C PRO A 80 -12.52 -15.58 -30.02
N GLU A 81 -13.56 -16.24 -29.51
CA GLU A 81 -13.92 -16.29 -28.10
C GLU A 81 -12.79 -16.79 -27.19
N HIS A 82 -12.01 -17.79 -27.61
CA HIS A 82 -10.93 -18.34 -26.79
C HIS A 82 -9.76 -17.38 -26.66
N ALA A 83 -9.35 -16.75 -27.77
CA ALA A 83 -8.32 -15.73 -27.79
C ALA A 83 -8.74 -14.49 -26.99
N LEU A 84 -10.00 -14.05 -27.15
CA LEU A 84 -10.56 -12.91 -26.42
C LEU A 84 -10.57 -13.17 -24.91
N LYS A 85 -11.00 -14.35 -24.47
CA LYS A 85 -11.01 -14.72 -23.05
C LYS A 85 -9.60 -14.73 -22.45
N LEU A 86 -8.61 -15.22 -23.20
CA LEU A 86 -7.21 -15.19 -22.80
C LEU A 86 -6.68 -13.75 -22.71
N PHE A 87 -7.06 -12.89 -23.67
CA PHE A 87 -6.67 -11.49 -23.72
C PHE A 87 -7.28 -10.68 -22.55
N VAL A 88 -8.55 -10.89 -22.22
CA VAL A 88 -9.19 -10.23 -21.07
C VAL A 88 -8.46 -10.60 -19.78
N ARG A 89 -8.12 -11.87 -19.58
CA ARG A 89 -7.34 -12.32 -18.41
C ARG A 89 -5.96 -11.67 -18.38
N PHE A 90 -5.29 -11.56 -19.53
CA PHE A 90 -4.01 -10.87 -19.65
C PHE A 90 -4.13 -9.38 -19.30
N ALA A 91 -5.12 -8.68 -19.84
CA ALA A 91 -5.34 -7.26 -19.60
C ALA A 91 -5.62 -6.96 -18.12
N LEU A 92 -6.44 -7.78 -17.47
CA LEU A 92 -6.71 -7.68 -16.03
C LEU A 92 -5.44 -7.91 -15.21
N ALA A 93 -4.69 -8.99 -15.49
CA ALA A 93 -3.46 -9.29 -14.78
C ALA A 93 -2.39 -8.20 -14.98
N LYS A 94 -2.24 -7.69 -16.21
CA LYS A 94 -1.36 -6.54 -16.51
C LYS A 94 -1.79 -5.31 -15.70
N GLY A 95 -3.09 -5.01 -15.65
CA GLY A 95 -3.64 -3.89 -14.90
C GLY A 95 -3.30 -3.99 -13.41
N VAL A 96 -3.54 -5.15 -12.79
CA VAL A 96 -3.22 -5.37 -11.36
C VAL A 96 -1.72 -5.23 -11.09
N ILE A 97 -0.86 -5.78 -11.94
CA ILE A 97 0.60 -5.67 -11.78
C ILE A 97 1.08 -4.23 -11.93
N THR A 98 0.49 -3.47 -12.86
CA THR A 98 0.92 -2.10 -13.16
C THR A 98 0.45 -1.09 -12.11
N TYR A 99 -0.80 -1.22 -11.67
CA TYR A 99 -1.45 -0.24 -10.79
C TYR A 99 -1.54 -0.70 -9.33
N GLY A 100 -0.99 -1.87 -8.98
CA GLY A 100 -1.11 -2.43 -7.63
C GLY A 100 -0.50 -1.54 -6.54
N MET A 101 0.65 -0.91 -6.82
CA MET A 101 1.27 0.04 -5.89
C MET A 101 0.42 1.30 -5.71
N GLU A 102 -0.07 1.88 -6.81
CA GLU A 102 -0.94 3.07 -6.77
C GLU A 102 -2.24 2.78 -6.02
N LEU A 103 -2.83 1.60 -6.23
CA LEU A 103 -4.02 1.15 -5.50
C LEU A 103 -3.76 1.04 -4.00
N MET A 104 -2.64 0.43 -3.59
CA MET A 104 -2.27 0.34 -2.17
C MET A 104 -2.14 1.72 -1.53
N LEU A 105 -1.46 2.66 -2.22
CA LEU A 105 -1.32 4.04 -1.74
C LEU A 105 -2.66 4.77 -1.66
N ALA A 106 -3.54 4.58 -2.65
CA ALA A 106 -4.89 5.16 -2.63
C ALA A 106 -5.69 4.67 -1.42
N LEU A 107 -5.66 3.36 -1.13
CA LEU A 107 -6.30 2.79 0.06
C LEU A 107 -5.73 3.39 1.35
N PHE A 108 -4.40 3.51 1.42
CA PHE A 108 -3.74 4.09 2.58
C PHE A 108 -4.13 5.55 2.81
N ASN A 109 -4.19 6.36 1.74
CA ASN A 109 -4.66 7.75 1.79
C ASN A 109 -6.12 7.86 2.27
N ILE A 110 -7.01 6.94 1.85
CA ILE A 110 -8.41 6.92 2.29
C ILE A 110 -8.51 6.66 3.79
N VAL A 111 -7.76 5.67 4.29
CA VAL A 111 -7.73 5.33 5.72
C VAL A 111 -7.21 6.52 6.53
N GLN A 112 -6.12 7.16 6.09
CA GLN A 112 -5.60 8.34 6.75
C GLN A 112 -6.60 9.51 6.75
N GLY A 113 -7.25 9.79 5.62
CA GLY A 113 -8.28 10.83 5.56
C GLY A 113 -9.44 10.58 6.52
N THR A 114 -9.82 9.31 6.73
CA THR A 114 -10.86 8.92 7.70
C THR A 114 -10.42 9.15 9.14
N ILE A 115 -9.16 8.84 9.47
CA ILE A 115 -8.57 9.09 10.79
C ILE A 115 -8.49 10.60 11.06
N SER A 116 -7.98 11.39 10.12
CA SER A 116 -7.90 12.86 10.26
C SER A 116 -9.29 13.49 10.44
N THR A 117 -10.29 13.02 9.70
CA THR A 117 -11.68 13.49 9.87
C THR A 117 -12.20 13.16 11.27
N SER A 118 -11.94 11.95 11.76
CA SER A 118 -12.34 11.53 13.10
C SER A 118 -11.66 12.37 14.19
N THR A 119 -10.34 12.57 14.11
CA THR A 119 -9.60 13.38 15.09
C THR A 119 -10.08 14.83 15.10
N ASN A 120 -10.27 15.45 13.93
CA ASN A 120 -10.79 16.82 13.84
C ASN A 120 -12.21 16.94 14.40
N SER A 121 -13.06 15.92 14.20
CA SER A 121 -14.41 15.90 14.77
C SER A 121 -14.41 15.79 16.29
N LEU A 122 -13.46 15.04 16.87
CA LEU A 122 -13.28 14.89 18.31
C LEU A 122 -12.75 16.18 18.96
N ASP A 123 -11.80 16.86 18.30
CA ASP A 123 -11.30 18.16 18.76
C ASP A 123 -12.36 19.27 18.64
N SER A 124 -13.26 19.21 17.65
CA SER A 124 -14.36 20.18 17.52
C SER A 124 -15.55 19.96 18.47
N SER A 125 -15.55 18.84 19.22
CA SER A 125 -16.63 18.46 20.13
C SER A 125 -16.30 18.71 21.62
N ASN A 126 -15.10 19.21 21.93
CA ASN A 126 -14.67 19.70 23.25
C ASN A 126 -14.44 21.22 23.22
#